data_AF-A0A7S1C3V3-F1
#
_entry.id   AF-A0A7S1C3V3-F1
#
_cell.length_a   1.000
_cell.length_b   1.000
_cell.length_c   1.000
_cell.angle_alpha   90.00
_cell.angle_beta   90.00
_cell.angle_gamma   90.00
#
_symmetry.space_group_name_H-M   'P 1'
#
loop_
_entity.id
_entity.type
_entity.pdbx_description
1 polymer ?
#
loop_
_entity_poly.entity_id
_entity_poly.type
_entity_poly.pdbx_seq_one_letter_code
_entity_poly.pdbx_strand_id
1 'polypeptide(L)'
;MAAMPGGAAAPTLSAADIASAESMLPLEGLFGVKRSGPVDVPVEHLDYDYVDKCDDAEYLAAILEKLRSGKEGRYQHLEDTTEEKMLSLLPEKDRKRYLALKSEPSRDDKEEAVSGIAEWLSSAKSSDAALREARARIAALERELAAAKAAAANAQAATA
;
A
#
# COMPACT_ATOMS: atom_id res chain seq x y z
N MET A 1 -18.33 -26.36 38.07
CA MET A 1 -17.36 -26.77 37.04
C MET A 1 -17.99 -26.49 35.68
N ALA A 2 -17.73 -25.31 35.12
CA ALA A 2 -18.34 -24.86 33.88
C ALA A 2 -17.44 -25.26 32.69
N ALA A 3 -18.03 -25.97 31.74
CA ALA A 3 -17.43 -26.30 30.46
C ALA A 3 -17.38 -25.06 29.56
N MET A 4 -16.22 -24.78 28.99
CA MET A 4 -16.00 -23.73 27.98
C MET A 4 -16.05 -24.37 26.58
N PRO A 5 -16.87 -23.87 25.64
CA PRO A 5 -16.85 -24.32 24.25
C PRO A 5 -15.99 -23.42 23.35
N GLY A 6 -15.38 -24.03 22.35
CA GLY A 6 -15.24 -23.45 21.01
C GLY A 6 -14.13 -22.42 20.79
N GLY A 7 -12.89 -22.89 20.58
CA GLY A 7 -11.88 -22.11 19.87
C GLY A 7 -12.21 -22.05 18.37
N ALA A 8 -12.68 -20.90 17.91
CA ALA A 8 -12.96 -20.63 16.50
C ALA A 8 -11.65 -20.67 15.68
N ALA A 9 -11.63 -21.52 14.66
CA ALA A 9 -10.59 -21.56 13.66
C ALA A 9 -10.51 -20.20 12.95
N ALA A 10 -9.31 -19.61 12.91
CA ALA A 10 -9.03 -18.47 12.07
C ALA A 10 -9.28 -18.84 10.60
N PRO A 11 -9.93 -17.99 9.79
CA PRO A 11 -10.07 -18.25 8.37
C PRO A 11 -8.68 -18.18 7.72
N THR A 12 -8.13 -19.35 7.37
CA THR A 12 -7.00 -19.44 6.45
C THR A 12 -7.50 -19.03 5.08
N LEU A 13 -7.25 -17.78 4.71
CA LEU A 13 -7.43 -17.31 3.34
C LEU A 13 -6.50 -18.14 2.45
N SER A 14 -7.08 -18.88 1.51
CA SER A 14 -6.36 -19.71 0.54
C SER A 14 -5.57 -18.79 -0.39
N ALA A 15 -4.34 -19.16 -0.73
CA ALA A 15 -3.54 -18.47 -1.74
C ALA A 15 -4.25 -18.39 -3.11
N ALA A 16 -5.24 -19.27 -3.35
CA ALA A 16 -6.04 -19.26 -4.58
C ALA A 16 -7.03 -18.08 -4.65
N ASP A 17 -7.45 -17.52 -3.52
CA ASP A 17 -8.39 -16.37 -3.51
C ASP A 17 -7.70 -15.05 -3.84
N ILE A 18 -6.38 -14.95 -3.60
CA ILE A 18 -5.58 -13.76 -3.92
C ILE A 18 -5.31 -13.70 -5.44
N ALA A 19 -5.11 -14.85 -6.08
CA ALA A 19 -4.68 -14.93 -7.48
C ALA A 19 -5.77 -14.56 -8.53
N SER A 20 -7.07 -14.49 -8.15
CA SER A 20 -8.13 -14.11 -9.10
C SER A 20 -8.38 -12.60 -9.19
N ALA A 21 -7.89 -11.80 -8.24
CA ALA A 21 -8.08 -10.35 -8.24
C ALA A 21 -6.99 -9.57 -9.02
N GLU A 22 -5.90 -10.22 -9.42
CA GLU A 22 -4.78 -9.58 -10.15
C GLU A 22 -5.01 -9.39 -11.66
N SER A 23 -6.08 -9.96 -12.23
CA SER A 23 -6.34 -9.89 -13.68
C SER A 23 -7.00 -8.58 -14.15
N MET A 24 -7.36 -7.69 -13.23
CA MET A 24 -8.02 -6.43 -13.55
C MET A 24 -7.30 -5.30 -12.83
N LEU A 25 -6.07 -5.00 -13.25
CA LEU A 25 -5.48 -3.70 -12.97
C LEU A 25 -6.28 -2.68 -13.81
N PRO A 26 -7.15 -1.85 -13.20
CA PRO A 26 -7.89 -0.89 -13.98
C PRO A 26 -6.89 0.17 -14.45
N LEU A 27 -6.63 0.16 -15.76
CA LEU A 27 -5.91 1.23 -16.47
C LEU A 27 -6.50 2.62 -16.19
N GLU A 28 -7.73 2.68 -15.64
CA GLU A 28 -8.40 3.86 -15.10
C GLU A 28 -7.54 4.70 -14.15
N GLY A 29 -6.63 4.06 -13.41
CA GLY A 29 -5.77 4.75 -12.47
C GLY A 29 -4.56 5.40 -13.13
N LEU A 30 -4.17 5.00 -14.34
CA LEU A 30 -2.86 5.34 -14.95
C LEU A 30 -2.84 6.75 -15.53
N PHE A 31 -3.90 7.12 -16.22
CA PHE A 31 -4.09 8.45 -16.77
C PHE A 31 -4.72 9.28 -15.65
N GLY A 32 -4.05 10.31 -15.14
CA GLY A 32 -4.62 11.26 -14.17
C GLY A 32 -5.81 12.08 -14.71
N VAL A 33 -6.46 11.60 -15.77
CA VAL A 33 -7.57 12.18 -16.49
C VAL A 33 -8.81 11.36 -16.19
N LYS A 34 -9.85 12.01 -15.69
CA LYS A 34 -11.14 11.40 -15.44
C LYS A 34 -11.78 11.02 -16.78
N ARG A 35 -11.82 9.72 -17.11
CA ARG A 35 -12.50 9.23 -18.33
C ARG A 35 -13.92 9.80 -18.40
N SER A 36 -14.25 10.49 -19.49
CA SER A 36 -15.60 10.98 -19.77
C SER A 36 -16.45 9.84 -20.35
N GLY A 37 -16.77 8.84 -19.52
CA GLY A 37 -17.71 7.77 -19.86
C GLY A 37 -17.12 6.57 -20.63
N PRO A 38 -17.89 5.49 -20.79
CA PRO A 38 -17.46 4.29 -21.49
C PRO A 38 -17.34 4.58 -22.99
N VAL A 39 -16.13 4.52 -23.52
CA VAL A 39 -15.88 4.56 -24.96
C VAL A 39 -16.26 3.20 -25.52
N ASP A 40 -17.37 3.15 -26.27
CA ASP A 40 -17.69 1.94 -27.03
C ASP A 40 -16.79 1.91 -28.26
N VAL A 41 -15.88 0.94 -28.30
CA VAL A 41 -14.92 0.76 -29.39
C VAL A 41 -15.51 -0.27 -30.36
N PRO A 42 -15.93 0.14 -31.57
CA PRO A 42 -16.35 -0.80 -32.61
C PRO A 42 -15.18 -1.68 -33.05
N VAL A 43 -15.51 -2.92 -33.43
CA VAL A 43 -14.54 -3.95 -33.86
C VAL A 43 -13.70 -3.49 -35.06
N GLU A 44 -14.23 -2.61 -35.91
CA GLU A 44 -13.51 -2.03 -37.06
C GLU A 44 -12.33 -1.11 -36.66
N HIS A 45 -12.24 -0.73 -35.38
CA HIS A 45 -11.12 0.05 -34.84
C HIS A 45 -10.09 -0.80 -34.09
N LEU A 46 -10.29 -2.13 -34.02
CA LEU A 46 -9.31 -3.10 -33.50
C LEU A 46 -8.38 -3.62 -34.61
N ASP A 47 -7.89 -2.72 -35.46
CA ASP A 47 -6.96 -3.04 -36.55
C ASP A 47 -5.61 -2.36 -36.34
N TYR A 48 -4.55 -3.03 -36.80
CA TYR A 48 -3.18 -2.49 -36.79
C TYR A 48 -3.11 -1.11 -37.47
N ASP A 49 -3.84 -0.93 -38.57
CA ASP A 49 -3.91 0.34 -39.31
C ASP A 49 -4.51 1.48 -38.50
N TYR A 50 -5.41 1.16 -37.55
CA TYR A 50 -6.06 2.14 -36.69
C TYR A 50 -5.21 2.45 -35.46
N VAL A 51 -4.64 1.41 -34.82
CA VAL A 51 -3.63 1.57 -33.75
C VAL A 51 -2.47 2.42 -34.26
N ASP A 52 -2.13 2.29 -35.55
CA ASP A 52 -1.04 3.06 -36.11
C ASP A 52 -1.32 4.56 -36.27
N LYS A 53 -2.58 4.93 -36.51
CA LYS A 53 -3.04 6.30 -36.78
C LYS A 53 -3.64 6.99 -35.55
N CYS A 54 -3.85 6.25 -34.46
CA CYS A 54 -4.50 6.76 -33.25
C CYS A 54 -3.49 7.45 -32.33
N ASP A 55 -3.70 8.74 -32.07
CA ASP A 55 -2.91 9.55 -31.11
C ASP A 55 -3.63 9.72 -29.75
N ASP A 56 -4.82 9.14 -29.59
CA ASP A 56 -5.63 9.24 -28.38
C ASP A 56 -5.28 8.14 -27.37
N ALA A 57 -4.58 8.51 -26.31
CA ALA A 57 -4.18 7.57 -25.25
C ALA A 57 -5.38 6.91 -24.54
N GLU A 58 -6.49 7.61 -24.38
CA GLU A 58 -7.72 7.09 -23.77
C GLU A 58 -8.39 6.02 -24.65
N TYR A 59 -8.35 6.22 -25.96
CA TYR A 59 -8.95 5.31 -26.94
C TYR A 59 -8.13 4.02 -27.07
N LEU A 60 -6.79 4.14 -27.08
CA LEU A 60 -5.87 2.99 -27.04
C LEU A 60 -6.05 2.16 -25.75
N ALA A 61 -6.27 2.80 -24.60
CA ALA A 61 -6.55 2.08 -23.36
C ALA A 61 -7.89 1.30 -23.43
N ALA A 62 -8.92 1.87 -24.05
CA ALA A 62 -10.20 1.20 -24.27
C ALA A 62 -10.06 0.00 -25.24
N ILE A 63 -9.25 0.15 -26.30
CA ILE A 63 -8.90 -0.96 -27.21
C ILE A 63 -8.20 -2.08 -26.44
N LEU A 64 -7.20 -1.76 -25.60
CA LEU A 64 -6.51 -2.76 -24.76
C LEU A 64 -7.46 -3.47 -23.79
N GLU A 65 -8.41 -2.76 -23.21
CA GLU A 65 -9.42 -3.34 -22.31
C GLU A 65 -10.31 -4.35 -23.05
N LYS A 66 -10.73 -4.03 -24.30
CA LYS A 66 -11.51 -4.94 -25.16
C LYS A 66 -10.69 -6.16 -25.61
N LEU A 67 -9.44 -5.95 -26.04
CA LEU A 67 -8.53 -7.03 -26.42
C LEU A 67 -8.25 -7.97 -25.24
N ARG A 68 -7.94 -7.43 -24.06
CA ARG A 68 -7.70 -8.23 -22.83
C ARG A 68 -8.96 -8.94 -22.33
N SER A 69 -10.14 -8.35 -22.55
CA SER A 69 -11.43 -9.01 -22.31
C SER A 69 -11.62 -10.25 -23.17
N GLY A 70 -10.85 -10.44 -24.25
CA GLY A 70 -10.86 -11.64 -25.08
C GLY A 70 -12.19 -11.91 -25.78
N LYS A 71 -13.05 -10.88 -25.92
CA LYS A 71 -14.40 -11.01 -26.48
C LYS A 71 -14.36 -11.26 -27.99
N GLU A 72 -13.40 -10.67 -28.70
CA GLU A 72 -13.17 -10.89 -30.14
C GLU A 72 -12.01 -11.86 -30.44
N GLY A 73 -11.24 -12.29 -29.45
CA GLY A 73 -10.07 -13.16 -29.61
C GLY A 73 -8.84 -12.65 -28.84
N ARG A 74 -7.86 -13.52 -28.61
CA ARG A 74 -6.58 -13.16 -27.97
C ARG A 74 -5.57 -12.81 -29.04
N TYR A 75 -5.20 -11.55 -29.15
CA TYR A 75 -4.25 -11.06 -30.14
C TYR A 75 -3.04 -10.44 -29.45
N GLN A 76 -2.16 -11.29 -28.92
CA GLN A 76 -0.98 -10.86 -28.15
C GLN A 76 -0.15 -9.79 -28.86
N HIS A 77 0.08 -9.94 -30.17
CA HIS A 77 0.89 -9.00 -30.93
C HIS A 77 0.20 -7.63 -31.14
N LEU A 78 -1.14 -7.61 -31.20
CA LEU A 78 -1.92 -6.37 -31.30
C LEU A 78 -2.00 -5.68 -29.93
N GLU A 79 -2.12 -6.46 -28.86
CA GLU A 79 -2.05 -5.97 -27.48
C GLU A 79 -0.70 -5.30 -27.21
N ASP A 80 0.41 -5.96 -27.54
CA ASP A 80 1.76 -5.44 -27.30
C ASP A 80 2.03 -4.14 -28.07
N THR A 81 1.66 -4.10 -29.37
CA THR A 81 1.83 -2.90 -30.20
C THR A 81 0.97 -1.73 -29.72
N THR A 82 -0.26 -1.99 -29.30
CA THR A 82 -1.16 -0.98 -28.72
C THR A 82 -0.61 -0.47 -27.38
N GLU A 83 -0.05 -1.35 -26.55
CA GLU A 83 0.59 -1.02 -25.28
C GLU A 83 1.84 -0.14 -25.49
N GLU A 84 2.70 -0.47 -26.44
CA GLU A 84 3.88 0.32 -26.79
C GLU A 84 3.53 1.71 -27.32
N LYS A 85 2.49 1.82 -28.17
CA LYS A 85 2.01 3.11 -28.67
C LYS A 85 1.41 3.96 -27.56
N MET A 86 0.59 3.36 -26.71
CA MET A 86 0.03 4.03 -25.54
C MET A 86 1.15 4.56 -24.62
N LEU A 87 2.19 3.77 -24.36
CA LEU A 87 3.36 4.20 -23.56
C LEU A 87 4.17 5.30 -24.24
N SER A 88 4.18 5.34 -25.57
CA SER A 88 4.87 6.35 -26.38
C SER A 88 4.16 7.71 -26.34
N LEU A 89 2.83 7.71 -26.29
CA LEU A 89 2.00 8.92 -26.17
C LEU A 89 1.97 9.46 -24.73
N LEU A 90 2.24 8.61 -23.73
CA LEU A 90 2.20 9.00 -22.33
C LEU A 90 3.40 9.84 -21.91
N PRO A 91 3.19 10.88 -21.08
CA PRO A 91 4.27 11.57 -20.41
C PRO A 91 5.17 10.59 -19.64
N GLU A 92 6.46 10.89 -19.56
CA GLU A 92 7.46 10.02 -18.93
C GLU A 92 7.11 9.61 -17.48
N LYS A 93 6.33 10.46 -16.79
CA LYS A 93 5.81 10.21 -15.44
C LYS A 93 4.82 9.05 -15.40
N ASP A 94 3.91 9.00 -16.35
CA ASP A 94 2.86 7.99 -16.41
C ASP A 94 3.42 6.68 -16.96
N ARG A 95 4.42 6.75 -17.86
CA ARG A 95 5.20 5.57 -18.31
C ARG A 95 5.91 4.89 -17.14
N LYS A 96 6.60 5.65 -16.28
CA LYS A 96 7.26 5.12 -15.08
C LYS A 96 6.26 4.48 -14.13
N ARG A 97 5.07 5.07 -14.00
CA ARG A 97 4.00 4.55 -13.14
C ARG A 97 3.40 3.25 -13.67
N TYR A 98 3.24 3.13 -14.99
CA TYR A 98 2.79 1.89 -15.63
C TYR A 98 3.80 0.76 -15.41
N LEU A 99 5.07 1.04 -15.66
CA LEU A 99 6.15 0.08 -15.45
C LEU A 99 6.25 -0.34 -13.98
N ALA A 100 6.13 0.61 -13.05
CA ALA A 100 6.11 0.33 -11.62
C ALA A 100 4.90 -0.51 -11.17
N LEU A 101 3.74 -0.34 -11.84
CA LEU A 101 2.54 -1.13 -11.56
C LEU A 101 2.64 -2.55 -12.15
N LYS A 102 3.29 -2.70 -13.30
CA LYS A 102 3.53 -3.99 -13.97
C LYS A 102 4.66 -4.77 -13.32
N SER A 103 5.62 -4.09 -12.69
CA SER A 103 6.69 -4.73 -11.93
C SER A 103 6.18 -5.11 -10.55
N GLU A 104 6.15 -6.40 -10.25
CA GLU A 104 6.06 -6.83 -8.86
C GLU A 104 7.37 -6.44 -8.14
N PRO A 105 7.30 -5.87 -6.92
CA PRO A 105 8.49 -5.62 -6.13
C PRO A 105 9.22 -6.95 -5.88
N SER A 106 10.55 -6.92 -6.00
CA SER A 106 11.37 -8.10 -5.84
C SER A 106 11.18 -8.69 -4.44
N ARG A 107 11.45 -9.99 -4.30
CA ARG A 107 11.46 -10.63 -2.98
C ARG A 107 12.42 -9.91 -2.02
N ASP A 108 13.57 -9.47 -2.53
CA ASP A 108 14.57 -8.76 -1.75
C ASP A 108 14.04 -7.39 -1.26
N ASP A 109 13.33 -6.65 -2.12
CA ASP A 109 12.71 -5.36 -1.75
C ASP A 109 11.66 -5.55 -0.64
N LYS A 110 10.89 -6.64 -0.72
CA LYS A 110 9.90 -7.01 0.30
C LYS A 110 10.57 -7.36 1.62
N GLU A 111 11.67 -8.12 1.58
CA GLU A 111 12.43 -8.49 2.77
C GLU A 111 13.10 -7.28 3.43
N GLU A 112 13.66 -6.35 2.66
CA GLU A 112 14.23 -5.09 3.16
C GLU A 112 13.16 -4.18 3.80
N ALA A 113 11.98 -4.09 3.19
CA ALA A 113 10.88 -3.33 3.78
C ALA A 113 10.42 -3.94 5.12
N VAL A 114 10.34 -5.27 5.19
CA VAL A 114 9.95 -5.98 6.43
C VAL A 114 11.01 -5.80 7.51
N SER A 115 12.30 -5.92 7.19
CA SER A 115 13.39 -5.72 8.16
C SER A 115 13.40 -4.28 8.68
N GLY A 116 13.25 -3.28 7.81
CA GLY A 116 13.18 -1.88 8.20
C GLY A 116 12.02 -1.57 9.16
N ILE A 117 10.84 -2.16 8.92
CA ILE A 117 9.69 -2.03 9.82
C ILE A 117 9.96 -2.71 11.17
N ALA A 118 10.57 -3.89 11.16
CA ALA A 118 10.90 -4.63 12.38
C ALA A 118 11.94 -3.89 13.24
N GLU A 119 12.96 -3.30 12.62
CA GLU A 119 13.97 -2.47 13.29
C GLU A 119 13.35 -1.22 13.89
N TRP A 120 12.51 -0.51 13.13
CA TRP A 120 11.78 0.64 13.64
C TRP A 120 10.91 0.28 14.85
N LEU A 121 10.17 -0.83 14.78
CA LEU A 121 9.34 -1.30 15.89
C LEU A 121 10.17 -1.65 17.13
N SER A 122 11.35 -2.24 16.95
CA SER A 122 12.29 -2.53 18.04
C SER A 122 12.79 -1.26 18.70
N SER A 123 13.22 -0.28 17.89
CA SER A 123 13.67 1.03 18.36
C SER A 123 12.57 1.80 19.09
N ALA A 124 11.33 1.76 18.59
CA ALA A 124 10.18 2.37 19.23
C ALA A 124 9.88 1.75 20.60
N LYS A 125 9.95 0.40 20.72
CA LYS A 125 9.78 -0.30 22.00
C LYS A 125 10.87 0.04 23.00
N SER A 126 12.13 0.10 22.56
CA SER A 126 13.26 0.47 23.43
C SER A 126 13.11 1.92 23.92
N SER A 127 12.74 2.84 23.03
CA SER A 127 12.50 4.24 23.36
C SER A 127 11.36 4.41 24.36
N ASP A 128 10.27 3.67 24.19
CA ASP A 128 9.14 3.69 25.14
C ASP A 128 9.52 3.10 26.51
N ALA A 129 10.29 2.02 26.54
CA ALA A 129 10.81 1.46 27.79
C ALA A 129 11.70 2.47 28.55
N ALA A 130 12.61 3.14 27.84
CA ALA A 130 13.46 4.19 28.41
C ALA A 130 12.64 5.37 28.94
N LEU A 131 11.60 5.81 28.21
CA LEU A 131 10.70 6.87 28.67
C LEU A 131 9.90 6.44 29.91
N ARG A 132 9.46 5.19 29.99
CA ARG A 132 8.77 4.65 31.18
C ARG A 132 9.69 4.64 32.39
N GLU A 133 10.94 4.22 32.24
CA GLU A 133 11.93 4.23 33.31
C GLU A 133 12.24 5.66 33.78
N ALA A 134 12.47 6.59 32.84
CA ALA A 134 12.70 7.99 33.15
C ALA A 134 11.52 8.61 33.92
N ARG A 135 10.28 8.34 33.48
CA ARG A 135 9.06 8.79 34.18
C ARG A 135 8.96 8.22 35.59
N ALA A 136 9.26 6.92 35.77
CA ALA A 136 9.24 6.29 37.08
C ALA A 136 10.28 6.91 38.03
N ARG A 137 11.48 7.20 37.51
CA ARG A 137 12.58 7.82 38.27
C ARG A 137 12.24 9.25 38.68
N ILE A 138 11.66 10.04 37.78
CA ILE A 138 11.17 11.40 38.10
C ILE A 138 10.12 11.33 39.22
N ALA A 139 9.14 10.45 39.10
CA ALA A 139 8.10 10.29 40.11
C ALA A 139 8.66 9.84 41.49
N ALA A 140 9.74 9.06 41.51
CA ALA A 140 10.41 8.68 42.76
C ALA A 140 11.09 9.89 43.42
N LEU A 141 11.85 10.68 42.65
CA LEU A 141 12.52 11.87 43.15
C LEU A 141 11.51 12.92 43.67
N GLU A 142 10.38 13.08 42.99
CA GLU A 142 9.30 13.97 43.44
C GLU A 142 8.72 13.53 44.79
N ARG A 143 8.56 12.21 45.02
CA ARG A 143 8.10 11.67 46.31
C ARG A 143 9.12 11.88 47.42
N GLU A 144 10.40 11.64 47.14
CA GLU A 144 11.49 11.87 48.11
C GLU A 144 11.60 13.34 48.49
N LEU A 145 11.50 14.24 47.52
CA LEU A 145 11.51 15.68 47.73
C LEU A 145 10.29 16.16 48.53
N ALA A 146 9.11 15.59 48.27
CA ALA A 146 7.91 15.86 49.06
C ALA A 146 8.06 15.37 50.52
N ALA A 147 8.61 14.18 50.73
CA ALA A 147 8.87 13.63 52.06
C ALA A 147 9.89 14.47 52.85
N ALA A 148 10.98 14.89 52.20
CA ALA A 148 12.00 15.74 52.80
C ALA A 148 11.43 17.11 53.21
N LYS A 149 10.58 17.71 52.36
CA LYS A 149 9.88 18.97 52.68
C LYS A 149 8.92 18.81 53.87
N ALA A 150 8.17 17.70 53.92
CA ALA A 150 7.26 17.42 55.04
C ALA A 150 8.02 17.23 56.37
N ALA A 151 9.16 16.54 56.34
CA ALA A 151 10.01 16.37 57.51
C ALA A 151 10.59 17.71 58.01
N ALA A 152 11.02 18.57 57.09
CA ALA A 152 11.52 19.91 57.43
C ALA A 152 10.42 20.79 58.06
N ALA A 153 9.19 20.75 57.53
CA ALA A 153 8.07 21.49 58.09
C ALA A 153 7.72 21.02 59.53
N ASN A 154 7.76 19.71 59.79
CA ASN A 154 7.50 19.17 61.13
C ASN A 154 8.61 19.55 62.13
N ALA A 155 9.88 19.58 61.71
CA ALA A 155 10.99 20.03 62.55
C ALA A 155 10.89 21.55 62.89
N GLN A 156 10.41 22.36 61.95
CA GLN A 156 10.15 23.79 62.18
C GLN A 156 8.99 24.02 63.15
N ALA A 157 7.95 23.19 63.12
CA ALA A 157 6.83 23.27 64.06
C ALA A 157 7.20 22.84 65.50
N ALA A 158 8.22 22.00 65.68
CA ALA A 158 8.69 21.55 66.99
C ALA A 158 9.65 22.53 67.70
N THR A 159 10.12 23.56 66.97
CA THR A 159 11.08 24.56 67.48
C THR A 159 10.46 25.95 67.69
N ALA A 160 9.19 26.13 67.34
CA ALA A 160 8.38 27.31 67.60
C ALA A 160 7.46 27.10 68.81
#